data_AF-A0A397T969-F1
#
_entry.id   AF-A0A397T969-F1
#
_cell.length_a   1.000
_cell.length_b   1.000
_cell.length_c   1.000
_cell.angle_alpha   90.00
_cell.angle_beta   90.00
_cell.angle_gamma   90.00
#
_symmetry.space_group_name_H-M   'P 1'
#
loop_
_entity.id
_entity.type
_entity.pdbx_description
1 polymer ?
#
loop_
_entity_poly.entity_id
_entity_poly.type
_entity_poly.pdbx_seq_one_letter_code
_entity_poly.pdbx_strand_id
1 'polypeptide(L)' 'MERCWNSDPSKRPTIVDLENIISQWLIYVNEYYKLNDENEEVIMEVSSNINNHFRSDMYEFVEANKALVQGQINTSII' A
#
# COMPACT_ATOMS: atom_id res chain seq x y z
N MET A 1 -5.18 -1.64 -10.31
CA MET A 1 -6.58 -1.27 -10.68
C MET A 1 -6.90 -1.43 -12.17
N GLU A 2 -5.94 -1.32 -13.08
CA GLU A 2 -6.16 -1.40 -14.54
C GLU A 2 -6.98 -2.63 -14.98
N ARG A 3 -6.70 -3.80 -14.41
CA ARG A 3 -7.44 -5.05 -14.72
C ARG A 3 -8.94 -4.96 -14.45
N CYS A 4 -9.37 -4.15 -13.48
CA CYS A 4 -10.79 -3.95 -13.17
C CYS A 4 -11.55 -3.25 -14.30
N TRP A 5 -10.83 -2.45 -15.10
CA TRP A 5 -11.38 -1.66 -16.20
C TRP A 5 -11.24 -2.34 -17.56
N ASN A 6 -10.95 -3.65 -17.59
CA ASN A 6 -10.82 -4.36 -18.85
C ASN A 6 -12.15 -4.31 -19.64
N SER A 7 -12.08 -3.95 -20.93
CA SER A 7 -13.24 -3.91 -21.81
C SER A 7 -13.91 -5.28 -21.95
N ASP A 8 -13.14 -6.35 -21.84
CA ASP A 8 -13.64 -7.73 -21.75
C ASP A 8 -13.95 -8.08 -20.28
N PRO A 9 -15.24 -8.29 -19.93
CA PRO A 9 -15.64 -8.60 -18.55
C PRO A 9 -14.99 -9.88 -18.01
N SER A 10 -14.69 -10.86 -18.87
CA SER A 10 -14.10 -12.14 -18.45
C SER A 10 -12.65 -12.02 -17.98
N LYS A 11 -11.96 -10.92 -18.35
CA LYS A 11 -10.58 -10.63 -17.94
C LYS A 11 -10.49 -9.80 -16.68
N ARG A 12 -11.62 -9.31 -16.17
CA ARG A 12 -11.66 -8.55 -14.91
C ARG A 12 -11.41 -9.50 -13.74
N PRO A 13 -10.76 -9.02 -12.66
CA PRO A 13 -10.60 -9.83 -11.46
C PRO A 13 -11.97 -10.18 -10.87
N THR A 14 -12.06 -11.36 -10.28
CA THR A 14 -13.21 -11.71 -9.43
C THR A 14 -13.14 -10.93 -8.11
N ILE A 15 -14.24 -10.94 -7.35
CA ILE A 15 -14.25 -10.34 -6.02
C ILE A 15 -13.23 -10.99 -5.08
N VAL A 16 -13.00 -12.30 -5.22
CA VAL A 16 -12.02 -13.07 -4.44
C VAL A 16 -10.59 -12.65 -4.82
N ASP A 17 -10.32 -12.41 -6.10
CA ASP A 17 -9.02 -11.89 -6.53
C ASP A 17 -8.75 -10.51 -5.93
N LEU A 18 -9.76 -9.63 -5.92
CA LEU A 18 -9.65 -8.29 -5.33
C LEU A 18 -9.41 -8.35 -3.82
N GLU A 19 -10.16 -9.19 -3.11
CA GLU A 19 -9.98 -9.41 -1.67
C GLU A 19 -8.53 -9.82 -1.38
N ASN A 20 -8.02 -10.84 -2.09
CA ASN A 20 -6.65 -11.31 -1.88
C ASN A 20 -5.59 -10.23 -2.17
N ILE A 21 -5.75 -9.46 -3.25
CA ILE A 21 -4.83 -8.37 -3.62
C ILE A 21 -4.86 -7.26 -2.56
N ILE A 22 -6.04 -6.85 -2.11
CA ILE A 22 -6.21 -5.78 -1.12
C ILE A 22 -5.69 -6.23 0.24
N SER A 23 -5.99 -7.46 0.67
CA SER A 23 -5.50 -8.02 1.93
C SER A 23 -3.97 -8.08 1.97
N GLN A 24 -3.32 -8.50 0.88
CA GLN A 24 -1.87 -8.48 0.79
C GLN A 24 -1.32 -7.05 0.87
N TRP A 25 -1.85 -6.12 0.07
CA TRP A 25 -1.42 -4.72 0.10
C TRP A 25 -1.58 -4.09 1.50
N LEU A 26 -2.70 -4.36 2.18
CA LEU A 26 -2.95 -3.86 3.54
C LEU A 26 -1.94 -4.38 4.56
N ILE A 27 -1.48 -5.62 4.45
CA ILE A 27 -0.43 -6.16 5.33
C ILE A 27 0.82 -5.28 5.24
N TYR A 28 1.31 -4.98 4.03
CA TYR A 28 2.51 -4.17 3.85
C TYR A 28 2.35 -2.74 4.37
N VAL A 29 1.22 -2.09 4.07
CA VAL A 29 0.96 -0.72 4.54
C VAL A 29 0.90 -0.68 6.07
N ASN A 30 0.23 -1.65 6.68
CA ASN A 30 0.13 -1.72 8.14
C ASN A 30 1.49 -2.03 8.79
N GLU A 31 2.28 -2.94 8.22
CA GLU A 31 3.63 -3.23 8.68
C GLU A 31 4.51 -1.98 8.62
N TYR A 32 4.45 -1.21 7.53
CA TYR A 32 5.16 0.07 7.44
C TYR A 32 4.78 1.00 8.58
N TYR A 33 3.50 1.26 8.79
CA TYR A 33 3.09 2.21 9.83
C TYR A 33 3.40 1.71 11.24
N LYS A 34 3.28 0.41 11.53
CA LYS A 34 3.70 -0.15 12.83
C LYS A 34 5.19 0.10 13.10
N LEU A 35 6.05 -0.23 12.13
CA LEU A 35 7.50 -0.08 12.25
C LEU A 35 8.00 1.37 12.28
N ASN A 36 7.23 2.31 11.74
CA ASN A 36 7.60 3.73 11.71
C ASN A 36 6.94 4.56 12.82
N ASP A 37 5.94 4.01 13.52
CA ASP A 37 5.30 4.63 14.70
C ASP A 37 5.98 4.17 16.01
N GLU A 38 6.43 2.91 16.06
CA GLU A 38 7.19 2.36 17.17
C GLU A 38 8.69 2.41 16.83
N ASN A 39 9.48 3.15 17.61
CA ASN A 39 10.93 3.28 17.49
C ASN A 39 11.67 1.99 17.87
N GLU A 40 11.11 0.83 17.52
CA GLU A 40 11.60 -0.50 17.88
C GLU A 40 11.98 -1.23 16.60
N GLU A 41 13.25 -1.59 16.55
CA GLU A 41 13.94 -2.32 15.51
C GLU A 41 13.34 -3.72 15.32
N VAL A 42 12.11 -3.81 14.83
CA VAL A 42 11.52 -5.07 14.39
C VAL A 42 11.88 -5.22 12.92
N ILE A 43 13.13 -5.65 12.78
CA ILE A 43 13.75 -6.36 11.67
C ILE A 43 12.68 -6.89 10.70
N MET A 44 12.70 -6.32 9.49
CA MET A 44 12.01 -6.78 8.27
C MET A 44 12.57 -8.17 7.84
N GLU A 45 12.63 -9.13 8.77
CA GLU A 45 12.89 -10.55 8.56
C GLU A 45 11.59 -11.30 8.20
N VAL A 46 10.44 -10.64 8.28
CA VAL A 46 9.17 -11.21 7.84
C VAL A 46 9.15 -11.22 6.32
N SER A 47 9.46 -12.41 5.78
CA SER A 47 9.12 -12.90 4.46
C SER A 47 10.09 -12.56 3.31
N SER A 48 11.15 -13.35 3.22
CA SER A 48 11.89 -13.60 1.98
C SER A 48 11.05 -14.21 0.83
N ASN A 49 9.74 -14.38 1.02
CA ASN A 49 8.76 -14.81 0.01
C ASN A 49 7.88 -13.66 -0.51
N ILE A 50 8.19 -12.40 -0.14
CA ILE A 50 7.44 -11.20 -0.53
C ILE A 50 7.51 -10.98 -2.04
N ASN A 51 6.35 -10.78 -2.66
CA ASN A 51 6.28 -10.25 -4.01
C ASN A 51 6.75 -8.78 -3.99
N ASN A 52 7.92 -8.51 -4.57
CA ASN A 52 8.56 -7.19 -4.63
C ASN A 52 7.62 -6.06 -5.11
N HIS A 53 6.58 -6.39 -5.86
CA HIS A 53 5.58 -5.43 -6.35
C HIS A 53 4.80 -4.75 -5.21
N PHE A 54 4.26 -5.50 -4.24
CA PHE A 54 3.45 -4.91 -3.17
C PHE A 54 4.25 -3.99 -2.25
N ARG A 55 5.54 -4.32 -2.04
CA ARG A 55 6.47 -3.46 -1.31
C ARG A 55 6.68 -2.13 -2.03
N SER A 56 6.87 -2.16 -3.34
CA SER A 56 7.00 -0.94 -4.16
C SER A 56 5.72 -0.08 -4.07
N ASP A 57 4.56 -0.69 -4.28
CA ASP A 57 3.26 0.00 -4.25
C ASP A 57 2.99 0.64 -2.88
N MET A 58 3.38 -0.04 -1.81
CA MET A 58 3.30 0.47 -0.44
C MET A 58 4.16 1.73 -0.26
N TYR A 59 5.41 1.74 -0.75
CA TYR A 59 6.28 2.91 -0.63
C TYR A 59 5.72 4.10 -1.41
N GLU A 60 5.24 3.88 -2.64
CA GLU A 60 4.60 4.93 -3.45
C GLU A 60 3.41 5.54 -2.72
N PHE A 61 2.54 4.70 -2.15
CA PHE A 61 1.39 5.15 -1.35
C PHE A 61 1.81 6.00 -0.16
N VAL A 62 2.80 5.54 0.62
CA VAL A 62 3.29 6.24 1.81
C VAL A 62 3.85 7.61 1.45
N GLU A 63 4.66 7.70 0.40
CA GLU A 63 5.25 8.97 -0.04
C GLU A 63 4.19 9.97 -0.52
N ALA A 64 3.21 9.50 -1.30
CA ALA A 64 2.06 10.31 -1.70
C ALA A 64 1.26 10.81 -0.49
N ASN A 65 1.03 9.95 0.51
CA ASN A 65 0.31 10.30 1.72
C ASN A 65 1.08 11.35 2.56
N LYS A 66 2.40 11.21 2.72
CA LYS A 66 3.25 12.23 3.38
C LYS A 66 3.15 13.58 2.68
N ALA A 67 3.24 13.60 1.35
CA ALA A 67 3.13 14.82 0.56
C ALA A 67 1.75 15.49 0.71
N LEU A 68 0.67 14.68 0.76
CA LEU A 68 -0.69 15.17 1.01
C LEU A 68 -0.81 15.86 2.37
N VAL A 69 -0.32 15.21 3.44
CA VAL A 69 -0.33 15.78 4.81
C VAL A 69 0.44 17.10 4.85
N GLN A 70 1.60 17.18 4.21
CA GLN A 70 2.38 18.41 4.14
C GLN A 70 1.64 19.54 3.39
N GLY A 71 0.95 19.21 2.29
CA GLY A 71 0.12 20.17 1.54
C GLY A 71 -1.06 20.71 2.36
N GLN A 72 -1.71 19.85 3.15
CA GLN A 72 -2.82 20.23 4.05
C GLN A 72 -2.35 21.14 5.20
N ILE A 73 -1.18 20.87 5.78
CA ILE A 73 -0.59 21.74 6.82
C ILE A 73 -0.28 23.13 6.24
N ASN A 74 0.35 23.19 5.06
CA ASN A 74 0.71 24.46 4.42
C ASN A 74 -0.51 25.31 4.03
N THR A 75 -1.64 24.69 3.69
CA THR A 75 -2.89 25.40 3.35
C THR A 75 -3.70 25.83 4.58
N SER A 76 -3.55 25.13 5.72
CA SER A 76 -4.23 25.46 6.98
C SER A 76 -3.53 26.57 7.78
N ILE A 77 -2.28 26.90 7.44
CA ILE A 77 -1.49 27.97 8.07
C ILE A 77 -1.77 29.36 7.44
N ILE A 78 -2.45 29.41 6.29
CA ILE A 78 -2.86 30.64 5.57
C ILE A 78 -4.17 31.16 6.15
#